data_AF-A0A7W1GND3-F1
#
_entry.id   AF-A0A7W1GND3-F1
#
_cell.length_a   1.000
_cell.length_b   1.000
_cell.length_c   1.000
_cell.angle_alpha   90.00
_cell.angle_beta   90.00
_cell.angle_gamma   90.00
#
_symmetry.space_group_name_H-M   'P 1'
#
loop_
_entity.id
_entity.type
_entity.pdbx_description
1 polymer ?
#
loop_
_entity_poly.entity_id
_entity_poly.type
_entity_poly.pdbx_seq_one_letter_code
_entity_poly.pdbx_strand_id
1 'polypeptide(L)'
;MAAPPASAAVPEHFSFAFGPEEDPAFATCDGFNIALSTAGRVSGTVLFDDAGEPYRFIVHTRLRDTLVNSVTGTTVVNRGVFTEIYTRVPGTDDFTSTLQGFKFMGTRPGRGLVLQDVGHIVFSPNEEEILFIAGQHHVPDDGDEALFCAALA
;
A
#
# COMPACT_ATOMS: atom_id res chain seq x y z
N MET A 1 41.18 21.47 -21.48
CA MET A 1 40.34 20.25 -21.36
C MET A 1 38.91 20.72 -21.13
N ALA A 2 37.98 20.35 -22.01
CA ALA A 2 36.55 20.59 -21.81
C ALA A 2 35.97 19.41 -21.01
N ALA A 3 35.17 19.69 -19.99
CA ALA A 3 34.45 18.64 -19.27
C ALA A 3 33.40 18.01 -20.20
N PRO A 4 33.22 16.68 -20.19
CA PRO A 4 32.13 16.06 -20.92
C PRO A 4 30.79 16.60 -20.38
N PRO A 5 29.75 16.69 -21.23
CA PRO A 5 28.43 17.11 -20.78
C PRO A 5 27.92 16.12 -19.72
N ALA A 6 27.46 16.64 -18.59
CA ALA A 6 26.74 15.84 -17.60
C ALA A 6 25.40 15.41 -18.23
N SER A 7 25.22 14.11 -18.42
CA SER A 7 23.96 13.53 -18.88
C SER A 7 23.35 12.79 -17.70
N ALA A 8 22.39 13.41 -17.02
CA ALA A 8 21.60 12.70 -16.02
C ALA A 8 20.76 11.63 -16.72
N ALA A 9 20.68 10.43 -16.11
CA ALA A 9 19.80 9.39 -16.60
C ALA A 9 18.35 9.87 -16.55
N VAL A 10 17.61 9.66 -17.65
CA VAL A 10 16.21 10.06 -17.76
C VAL A 10 15.38 9.17 -16.83
N PRO A 11 14.44 9.72 -16.04
CA PRO A 11 13.53 8.91 -15.23
C PRO A 11 12.77 7.89 -16.07
N GLU A 12 12.61 6.68 -15.53
CA GLU A 12 11.74 5.66 -16.11
C GLU A 12 10.36 5.75 -15.49
N HIS A 13 9.32 5.60 -16.32
CA HIS A 13 7.93 5.60 -15.88
C HIS A 13 7.27 4.26 -16.21
N PHE A 14 6.42 3.79 -15.30
CA PHE A 14 5.62 2.60 -15.53
C PHE A 14 4.19 2.80 -15.02
N SER A 15 3.25 2.04 -15.59
CA SER A 15 1.89 1.96 -15.09
C SER A 15 1.23 0.67 -15.51
N PHE A 16 0.43 0.09 -14.63
CA PHE A 16 -0.37 -1.10 -14.92
C PHE A 16 -1.64 -1.12 -14.08
N ALA A 17 -2.62 -1.89 -14.52
CA ALA A 17 -3.83 -2.18 -13.76
C ALA A 17 -3.88 -3.69 -13.48
N PHE A 18 -4.57 -4.06 -12.40
CA PHE A 18 -4.71 -5.44 -11.96
C PHE A 18 -6.12 -5.70 -11.42
N GLY A 19 -6.47 -6.97 -11.33
CA GLY A 19 -7.75 -7.45 -10.80
C GLY A 19 -8.93 -7.49 -11.78
N PRO A 20 -10.09 -8.00 -11.33
CA PRO A 20 -10.32 -8.46 -9.96
C PRO A 20 -9.55 -9.75 -9.64
N GLU A 21 -8.84 -9.73 -8.52
CA GLU A 21 -8.23 -10.90 -7.88
C GLU A 21 -9.14 -11.29 -6.72
N GLU A 22 -9.53 -12.56 -6.67
CA GLU A 22 -10.48 -13.08 -5.70
C GLU A 22 -9.77 -14.01 -4.72
N ASP A 23 -10.00 -13.78 -3.43
CA ASP A 23 -9.63 -14.67 -2.35
C ASP A 23 -10.91 -15.03 -1.55
N PRO A 24 -11.54 -16.18 -1.84
CA PRO A 24 -12.78 -16.57 -1.17
C PRO A 24 -12.60 -16.94 0.31
N ALA A 25 -11.35 -17.03 0.80
CA ALA A 25 -11.01 -17.44 2.16
C ALA A 25 -9.96 -16.52 2.78
N PHE A 26 -10.09 -15.21 2.53
CA PHE A 26 -9.16 -14.19 3.03
C PHE A 26 -8.98 -14.21 4.55
N ALA A 27 -10.06 -14.41 5.30
CA ALA A 27 -10.03 -14.51 6.77
C ALA A 27 -11.18 -15.39 7.30
N THR A 28 -10.99 -15.99 8.47
CA THR A 28 -11.98 -16.87 9.11
C THR A 28 -12.40 -16.33 10.46
N CYS A 29 -13.60 -15.77 10.50
CA CYS A 29 -14.22 -15.23 11.70
C CYS A 29 -15.07 -16.29 12.42
N ASP A 30 -15.43 -16.02 13.68
CA ASP A 30 -16.39 -16.87 14.39
C ASP A 30 -17.76 -16.82 13.69
N GLY A 31 -18.13 -17.93 13.06
CA GLY A 31 -19.41 -18.12 12.38
C GLY A 31 -19.49 -17.68 10.91
N PHE A 32 -18.44 -17.10 10.31
CA PHE A 32 -18.43 -16.73 8.89
C PHE A 32 -17.01 -16.60 8.33
N ASN A 33 -16.86 -16.73 7.01
CA ASN A 33 -15.62 -16.39 6.31
C ASN A 33 -15.74 -15.02 5.64
N ILE A 34 -14.60 -14.37 5.45
CA ILE A 34 -14.49 -13.14 4.66
C ILE A 34 -13.95 -13.52 3.28
N ALA A 35 -14.70 -13.20 2.24
CA ALA A 35 -14.20 -13.21 0.87
C ALA A 35 -13.70 -11.81 0.49
N LEU A 36 -12.57 -11.75 -0.19
CA LEU A 36 -11.92 -10.52 -0.65
C LEU A 36 -11.90 -10.50 -2.19
N SER A 37 -12.30 -9.37 -2.76
CA SER A 37 -12.08 -9.05 -4.18
C SER A 37 -11.28 -7.76 -4.28
N THR A 38 -10.15 -7.80 -4.96
CA THR A 38 -9.19 -6.70 -5.04
C THR A 38 -8.96 -6.30 -6.49
N ALA A 39 -9.03 -5.00 -6.78
CA ALA A 39 -8.64 -4.46 -8.07
C ALA A 39 -7.99 -3.09 -7.93
N GLY A 40 -7.13 -2.73 -8.87
CA GLY A 40 -6.43 -1.45 -8.76
C GLY A 40 -5.62 -1.03 -9.97
N ARG A 41 -4.91 0.07 -9.77
CA ARG A 41 -3.94 0.64 -10.70
C ARG A 41 -2.73 1.12 -9.92
N VAL A 42 -1.57 0.82 -10.49
CA VAL A 42 -0.27 1.30 -10.02
C VAL A 42 0.35 2.15 -11.12
N SER A 43 1.01 3.23 -10.74
CA SER A 43 1.87 4.02 -11.61
C SER A 43 3.09 4.47 -10.83
N GLY A 44 4.26 4.48 -11.44
CA GLY A 44 5.46 4.90 -10.73
C GLY A 44 6.53 5.50 -11.60
N THR A 45 7.54 6.01 -10.91
CA THR A 45 8.74 6.61 -11.49
C THR A 45 9.98 6.05 -10.80
N VAL A 46 10.98 5.65 -11.59
CA VAL A 46 12.30 5.26 -11.13
C VAL A 46 13.28 6.40 -11.44
N LEU A 47 14.02 6.83 -10.42
CA LEU A 47 15.06 7.84 -10.54
C LEU A 47 16.43 7.18 -10.36
N PHE A 48 17.36 7.59 -11.22
CA PHE A 48 18.71 7.05 -11.29
C PHE A 48 19.74 8.12 -10.92
N ASP A 49 20.84 7.68 -10.33
CA ASP A 49 21.98 8.54 -10.02
C ASP A 49 22.88 8.77 -11.25
N ASP A 50 24.00 9.46 -11.05
CA ASP A 50 24.96 9.76 -12.12
C ASP A 50 25.67 8.52 -12.67
N ALA A 51 25.67 7.40 -11.94
CA ALA A 51 26.17 6.12 -12.40
C ALA A 51 25.13 5.32 -13.20
N GLY A 52 23.88 5.81 -13.25
CA GLY A 52 22.75 5.11 -13.85
C GLY A 52 22.13 4.06 -12.93
N GLU A 53 22.46 4.07 -11.64
CA GLU A 53 21.90 3.13 -10.66
C GLU A 53 20.62 3.71 -10.05
N PRO A 54 19.57 2.90 -9.83
CA PRO A 54 18.33 3.38 -9.24
C PRO A 54 18.56 3.78 -7.77
N TYR A 55 18.22 5.01 -7.42
CA TYR A 55 18.33 5.49 -6.04
C TYR A 55 16.97 5.84 -5.42
N ARG A 56 15.92 5.97 -6.22
CA ARG A 56 14.58 6.27 -5.72
C ARG A 56 13.47 5.72 -6.59
N PHE A 57 12.48 5.13 -5.96
CA PHE A 57 11.22 4.72 -6.58
C PHE A 57 10.09 5.52 -5.96
N ILE A 58 9.17 6.01 -6.80
CA ILE A 58 7.95 6.69 -6.36
C ILE A 58 6.79 5.95 -6.99
N VAL A 59 5.99 5.27 -6.17
CA VAL A 59 4.91 4.38 -6.61
C VAL A 59 3.59 4.92 -6.08
N HIS A 60 2.67 5.25 -6.97
CA HIS A 60 1.32 5.67 -6.64
C HIS A 60 0.36 4.51 -6.88
N THR A 61 -0.37 4.14 -5.82
CA THR A 61 -1.32 3.04 -5.84
C THR A 61 -2.72 3.55 -5.59
N ARG A 62 -3.66 3.10 -6.43
CA ARG A 62 -5.10 3.24 -6.21
C ARG A 62 -5.72 1.85 -6.27
N LEU A 63 -6.24 1.39 -5.14
CA LEU A 63 -6.89 0.09 -5.04
C LEU A 63 -8.29 0.22 -4.47
N ARG A 64 -9.09 -0.80 -4.74
CA ARG A 64 -10.40 -1.00 -4.16
C ARG A 64 -10.51 -2.46 -3.77
N ASP A 65 -10.81 -2.68 -2.49
CA ASP A 65 -11.13 -3.99 -1.98
C ASP A 65 -12.61 -4.05 -1.65
N THR A 66 -13.20 -5.21 -1.89
CA THR A 66 -14.55 -5.53 -1.42
C THR A 66 -14.45 -6.76 -0.54
N LEU A 67 -14.66 -6.58 0.76
CA LEU A 67 -14.72 -7.67 1.72
C LEU A 67 -16.19 -8.05 1.94
N VAL A 68 -16.50 -9.34 1.92
CA VAL A 68 -17.86 -9.88 2.01
C VAL A 68 -17.96 -10.93 3.10
N ASN A 69 -18.92 -10.76 4.01
CA ASN A 69 -19.30 -11.79 4.99
C ASN A 69 -20.06 -12.91 4.28
N SER A 70 -19.54 -14.14 4.32
CA SER A 70 -20.09 -15.28 3.57
C SER A 70 -21.50 -15.72 4.01
N VAL A 71 -21.95 -15.34 5.21
CA VAL A 71 -23.24 -15.73 5.77
C VAL A 71 -24.28 -14.64 5.58
N THR A 72 -23.94 -13.38 5.88
CA THR A 72 -24.90 -12.27 5.87
C THR A 72 -24.92 -11.51 4.54
N GLY A 73 -23.87 -11.64 3.71
CA GLY A 73 -23.67 -10.82 2.53
C GLY A 73 -23.30 -9.36 2.84
N THR A 74 -23.03 -9.03 4.11
CA THR A 74 -22.56 -7.71 4.52
C THR A 74 -21.25 -7.39 3.80
N THR A 75 -21.11 -6.16 3.31
CA THR A 75 -19.92 -5.73 2.57
C THR A 75 -19.22 -4.56 3.23
N VAL A 76 -17.89 -4.59 3.19
CA VAL A 76 -17.03 -3.44 3.45
C VAL A 76 -16.29 -3.13 2.17
N VAL A 77 -16.41 -1.90 1.69
CA VAL A 77 -15.62 -1.43 0.54
C VAL A 77 -14.46 -0.61 1.07
N ASN A 78 -13.25 -1.16 0.92
CA ASN A 78 -12.01 -0.45 1.17
C ASN A 78 -11.57 0.31 -0.07
N ARG A 79 -11.03 1.51 0.13
CA ARG A 79 -10.37 2.27 -0.93
C ARG A 79 -8.99 2.66 -0.42
N GLY A 80 -7.96 2.25 -1.14
CA GLY A 80 -6.59 2.68 -0.90
C GLY A 80 -6.17 3.71 -1.95
N VAL A 81 -5.65 4.85 -1.52
CA VAL A 81 -4.94 5.81 -2.36
C VAL A 81 -3.72 6.30 -1.60
N PHE A 82 -2.57 5.77 -1.97
CA PHE A 82 -1.32 6.04 -1.26
C PHE A 82 -0.14 6.09 -2.23
N THR A 83 0.97 6.61 -1.73
CA THR A 83 2.25 6.67 -2.41
C THR A 83 3.28 5.97 -1.54
N GLU A 84 4.00 5.04 -2.14
CA GLU A 84 5.18 4.42 -1.56
C GLU A 84 6.43 5.02 -2.20
N ILE A 85 7.37 5.45 -1.36
CA ILE A 85 8.63 6.03 -1.79
C ILE A 85 9.74 5.15 -1.21
N TYR A 86 10.49 4.51 -2.10
CA TYR A 86 11.67 3.75 -1.72
C TYR A 86 12.89 4.62 -2.00
N THR A 87 13.73 4.83 -1.00
CA THR A 87 14.96 5.63 -1.12
C THR A 87 16.15 4.78 -0.75
N ARG A 88 17.14 4.70 -1.65
CA ARG A 88 18.34 3.89 -1.44
C ARG A 88 19.14 4.43 -0.26
N VAL A 89 19.56 3.54 0.62
CA VAL A 89 20.47 3.88 1.71
C VAL A 89 21.88 4.06 1.13
N PRO A 90 22.52 5.24 1.31
CA PRO A 90 23.81 5.52 0.70
C PRO A 90 24.87 4.46 1.03
N GLY A 91 25.54 3.95 0.00
CA GLY A 91 26.61 2.96 0.14
C GLY A 91 26.13 1.50 0.33
N THR A 92 24.85 1.23 0.17
CA THR A 92 24.24 -0.12 0.27
C THR A 92 23.29 -0.37 -0.90
N ASP A 93 22.83 -1.61 -1.05
CA ASP A 93 21.77 -1.96 -2.03
C ASP A 93 20.37 -1.94 -1.40
N ASP A 94 20.25 -1.51 -0.15
CA ASP A 94 19.00 -1.51 0.59
C ASP A 94 18.21 -0.19 0.40
N PHE A 95 16.90 -0.23 0.65
CA PHE A 95 16.01 0.91 0.47
C PHE A 95 15.12 1.12 1.69
N THR A 96 15.14 2.31 2.29
CA THR A 96 14.07 2.70 3.23
C THR A 96 12.76 2.90 2.47
N SER A 97 11.66 2.37 2.99
CA SER A 97 10.33 2.56 2.42
C SER A 97 9.56 3.63 3.19
N THR A 98 8.78 4.43 2.48
CA THR A 98 7.93 5.47 3.07
C THR A 98 6.55 5.39 2.44
N LEU A 99 5.53 5.11 3.25
CA LEU A 99 4.14 5.07 2.83
C LEU A 99 3.44 6.37 3.24
N GLN A 100 2.75 7.02 2.30
CA GLN A 100 1.98 8.24 2.54
C GLN A 100 0.61 8.18 1.88
N GLY A 101 -0.42 8.62 2.60
CA GLY A 101 -1.80 8.65 2.12
C GLY A 101 -2.69 7.72 2.93
N PHE A 102 -3.72 7.16 2.30
CA PHE A 102 -4.63 6.25 2.98
C PHE A 102 -4.56 4.84 2.37
N LYS A 103 -4.01 3.90 3.14
CA LYS A 103 -3.92 2.48 2.78
C LYS A 103 -5.30 1.81 2.98
N PHE A 104 -5.97 2.15 4.07
CA PHE A 104 -7.32 1.68 4.37
C PHE A 104 -8.30 2.84 4.63
N MET A 105 -9.40 2.84 3.90
CA MET A 105 -10.59 3.66 4.12
C MET A 105 -11.82 2.80 3.86
N GLY A 106 -12.05 1.84 4.75
CA GLY A 106 -13.12 0.85 4.66
C GLY A 106 -14.45 1.42 5.10
N THR A 107 -15.46 1.36 4.24
CA THR A 107 -16.82 1.82 4.55
C THR A 107 -17.84 0.70 4.46
N ARG A 108 -18.79 0.71 5.40
CA ARG A 108 -19.89 -0.25 5.47
C ARG A 108 -21.24 0.47 5.32
N PRO A 109 -22.14 0.01 4.43
CA PRO A 109 -23.47 0.57 4.32
C PRO A 109 -24.19 0.61 5.68
N GLY A 110 -24.76 1.76 6.03
CA GLY A 110 -25.46 1.98 7.30
C GLY A 110 -24.57 2.20 8.54
N ARG A 111 -23.24 2.01 8.45
CA ARG A 111 -22.30 2.30 9.56
C ARG A 111 -21.23 3.35 9.26
N GLY A 112 -20.97 3.63 7.98
CA GLY A 112 -19.94 4.62 7.59
C GLY A 112 -18.54 4.03 7.62
N LEU A 113 -17.56 4.78 8.11
CA LEU A 113 -16.15 4.38 8.18
C LEU A 113 -15.96 3.33 9.28
N VAL A 114 -15.43 2.16 8.92
CA VAL A 114 -15.18 1.02 9.82
C VAL A 114 -13.72 0.56 9.84
N LEU A 115 -12.93 0.93 8.82
CA LEU A 115 -11.49 0.72 8.79
C LEU A 115 -10.83 2.04 8.38
N GLN A 116 -9.78 2.43 9.09
CA GLN A 116 -9.05 3.65 8.79
C GLN A 116 -7.56 3.47 9.07
N ASP A 117 -6.77 3.64 8.02
CA ASP A 117 -5.33 3.73 8.08
C ASP A 117 -4.88 4.81 7.09
N VAL A 118 -4.57 5.98 7.65
CA VAL A 118 -4.24 7.20 6.93
C VAL A 118 -3.10 7.89 7.62
N GLY A 119 -1.98 8.05 6.93
CA GLY A 119 -0.86 8.74 7.53
C GLY A 119 0.41 8.70 6.71
N HIS A 120 1.50 8.72 7.46
CA HIS A 120 2.87 8.70 6.99
C HIS A 120 3.64 7.71 7.85
N ILE A 121 4.11 6.63 7.24
CA ILE A 121 4.91 5.60 7.88
C ILE A 121 6.26 5.54 7.17
N VAL A 122 7.34 5.49 7.93
CA VAL A 122 8.70 5.25 7.41
C VAL A 122 9.20 3.94 7.99
N PHE A 123 9.59 3.03 7.13
CA PHE A 123 10.09 1.71 7.47
C PHE A 123 11.61 1.64 7.32
N SER A 124 12.24 0.77 8.10
CA SER A 124 13.64 0.37 7.93
C SER A 124 13.87 -0.29 6.56
N PRO A 125 15.13 -0.45 6.12
CA PRO A 125 15.39 -0.98 4.79
C PRO A 125 14.93 -2.42 4.51
N ASN A 126 14.63 -3.18 5.55
CA ASN A 126 14.05 -4.53 5.50
C ASN A 126 12.55 -4.57 5.85
N GLU A 127 11.94 -3.41 6.08
CA GLU A 127 10.54 -3.26 6.50
C GLU A 127 10.17 -3.97 7.83
N GLU A 128 11.16 -4.39 8.62
CA GLU A 128 10.95 -5.06 9.91
C GLU A 128 10.69 -4.08 11.06
N GLU A 129 11.09 -2.81 10.92
CA GLU A 129 10.94 -1.78 11.95
C GLU A 129 10.28 -0.52 11.39
N ILE A 130 9.34 0.05 12.15
CA ILE A 130 8.77 1.36 11.89
C ILE A 130 9.68 2.42 12.53
N LEU A 131 10.37 3.18 11.68
CA LEU A 131 11.26 4.28 12.10
C LEU A 131 10.48 5.55 12.45
N PHE A 132 9.33 5.76 11.82
CA PHE A 132 8.45 6.91 12.07
C PHE A 132 7.01 6.59 11.70
N ILE A 133 6.05 7.10 12.48
CA ILE A 133 4.63 6.97 12.21
C ILE A 133 3.88 8.24 12.63
N ALA A 134 3.02 8.75 11.74
CA ALA A 134 2.14 9.87 12.03
C ALA A 134 0.85 9.78 11.21
N GLY A 135 -0.30 9.89 11.89
CA GLY A 135 -1.61 9.78 11.24
C GLY A 135 -2.62 9.04 12.10
N GLN A 136 -3.72 8.61 11.49
CA GLN A 136 -4.73 7.73 12.08
C GLN A 136 -4.45 6.30 11.58
N HIS A 137 -3.83 5.48 12.43
CA HIS A 137 -3.46 4.10 12.10
C HIS A 137 -4.27 3.15 13.00
N HIS A 138 -5.51 2.84 12.61
CA HIS A 138 -6.36 1.91 13.35
C HIS A 138 -6.26 0.48 12.84
N VAL A 139 -5.64 0.25 11.69
CA VAL A 139 -5.34 -1.07 11.15
C VAL A 139 -3.84 -1.33 11.38
N PRO A 140 -3.45 -2.36 12.13
CA PRO A 140 -2.06 -2.77 12.27
C PRO A 140 -1.43 -3.17 10.94
N ASP A 141 -0.12 -2.99 10.79
CA ASP A 141 0.60 -3.25 9.54
C ASP A 141 0.58 -4.73 9.13
N ASP A 142 0.47 -5.65 10.09
CA ASP A 142 0.33 -7.10 9.87
C ASP A 142 -1.11 -7.53 9.53
N GLY A 143 -2.08 -6.60 9.54
CA GLY A 143 -3.48 -6.87 9.25
C GLY A 143 -4.14 -7.69 10.36
N ASP A 144 -4.70 -7.01 11.35
CA ASP A 144 -5.41 -7.70 12.44
C ASP A 144 -6.73 -8.29 11.93
N GLU A 145 -6.76 -9.61 11.79
CA GLU A 145 -7.94 -10.41 11.40
C GLU A 145 -9.17 -10.04 12.23
N ALA A 146 -8.99 -9.73 13.52
CA ALA A 146 -10.08 -9.35 14.42
C ALA A 146 -10.75 -8.03 13.99
N LEU A 147 -10.01 -7.07 13.45
CA LEU A 147 -10.58 -5.82 12.95
C LEU A 147 -11.46 -6.04 11.72
N PHE A 148 -11.00 -6.87 10.77
CA PHE A 148 -11.79 -7.22 9.60
C PHE A 148 -13.06 -7.98 9.98
N CYS A 149 -12.94 -8.94 10.92
CA CYS A 149 -14.09 -9.64 11.47
C CYS A 149 -15.08 -8.69 12.15
N ALA A 150 -14.60 -7.77 13.00
CA ALA A 150 -15.45 -6.79 13.67
C ALA A 150 -16.13 -5.84 12.67
N ALA A 151 -15.45 -5.46 11.59
CA ALA A 151 -16.00 -4.61 10.55
C ALA A 151 -17.12 -5.30 9.75
N LEU A 152 -17.16 -6.63 9.72
CA LEU A 152 -18.13 -7.44 8.95
C LEU A 152 -19.14 -8.19 9.82
N ALA A 153 -19.04 -8.07 11.14
CA ALA A 153 -20.02 -8.56 12.12
C ALA A 153 -21.25 -7.64 12.28
#